data_AF-A0A495TSK2-F1
#
_entry.id   AF-A0A495TSK2-F1
#
_cell.length_a   1.000
_cell.length_b   1.000
_cell.length_c   1.000
_cell.angle_alpha   90.00
_cell.angle_beta   90.00
_cell.angle_gamma   90.00
#
_symmetry.space_group_name_H-M   'P 1'
#
loop_
_entity.id
_entity.type
_entity.pdbx_description
1 polymer ?
#
loop_
_entity_poly.entity_id
_entity_poly.type
_entity_poly.pdbx_seq_one_letter_code
_entity_poly.pdbx_strand_id
1 'polypeptide(L)'
;MVPHLSERENSIEHINAMCLHLFNLWCKTRSVVPLTYLLRAWPLMNSDPETLGRLGTALRDLRRQHVHNSNDASFQEVCELSDCVEELLAPSSPSTWVMSGW
;
A
#
# COMPACT_ATOMS: atom_id res chain seq x y z
N MET A 1 6.55 -22.30 -15.94
CA MET A 1 6.72 -20.86 -15.67
C MET A 1 5.65 -20.48 -14.66
N VAL A 2 6.05 -20.01 -13.48
CA VAL A 2 5.15 -19.77 -12.34
C VAL A 2 4.51 -18.39 -12.51
N PRO A 3 3.24 -18.28 -12.95
CA PRO A 3 2.63 -16.98 -13.26
C PRO A 3 2.45 -16.11 -12.00
N HIS A 4 2.19 -16.78 -10.87
CA HIS A 4 1.81 -16.16 -9.59
C HIS A 4 2.93 -15.36 -8.91
N LEU A 5 4.21 -15.67 -9.19
CA LEU A 5 5.32 -14.88 -8.66
C LEU A 5 5.42 -13.54 -9.40
N SER A 6 5.27 -13.56 -10.72
CA SER A 6 5.33 -12.35 -11.56
C SER A 6 4.17 -11.39 -11.30
N GLU A 7 2.96 -11.89 -11.05
CA GLU A 7 1.81 -11.04 -10.71
C GLU A 7 2.04 -10.29 -9.40
N ARG A 8 2.52 -10.99 -8.36
CA ARG A 8 2.82 -10.37 -7.06
C ARG A 8 3.96 -9.37 -7.15
N GLU A 9 5.04 -9.69 -7.86
CA GLU A 9 6.15 -8.77 -8.10
C GLU A 9 5.69 -7.50 -8.83
N ASN A 10 4.86 -7.65 -9.88
CA ASN A 10 4.32 -6.52 -10.62
C ASN A 10 3.45 -5.61 -9.73
N SER A 11 2.60 -6.18 -8.87
CA SER A 11 1.80 -5.39 -7.93
C SER A 11 2.68 -4.67 -6.89
N ILE A 12 3.78 -5.29 -6.43
CA ILE A 12 4.74 -4.65 -5.53
C ILE A 12 5.48 -3.50 -6.23
N GLU A 13 5.91 -3.70 -7.48
CA GLU A 13 6.50 -2.64 -8.29
C GLU A 13 5.52 -1.48 -8.52
N HIS A 14 4.24 -1.79 -8.77
CA HIS A 14 3.18 -0.80 -8.91
C HIS A 14 2.99 0.04 -7.63
N ILE A 15 2.93 -0.62 -6.46
CA ILE A 15 2.90 0.05 -5.15
C ILE A 15 4.13 0.92 -4.97
N ASN A 16 5.31 0.42 -5.33
CA ASN A 16 6.56 1.17 -5.20
C ASN A 16 6.57 2.41 -6.10
N ALA A 17 6.07 2.29 -7.34
CA ALA A 17 5.94 3.41 -8.27
C ALA A 17 4.96 4.47 -7.75
N MET A 18 3.82 4.07 -7.18
CA MET A 18 2.86 4.97 -6.54
C MET A 18 3.45 5.66 -5.32
N CYS A 19 4.14 4.95 -4.43
CA CYS A 19 4.87 5.53 -3.30
C CYS A 19 5.86 6.61 -3.76
N LEU A 20 6.62 6.33 -4.81
CA LEU A 20 7.61 7.27 -5.37
C LEU A 20 6.95 8.49 -6.03
N HIS A 21 5.77 8.31 -6.66
CA HIS A 21 4.98 9.42 -7.20
C HIS A 21 4.50 10.35 -6.08
N LEU A 22 3.84 9.79 -5.06
CA LEU A 22 3.35 10.51 -3.88
C LEU A 22 4.49 11.23 -3.15
N PHE A 23 5.64 10.58 -2.99
CA PHE A 23 6.84 11.20 -2.42
C PHE A 23 7.23 12.46 -3.19
N ASN A 24 7.32 12.39 -4.52
CA ASN A 24 7.64 13.54 -5.36
C ASN A 24 6.60 14.66 -5.25
N LEU A 25 5.33 14.30 -5.22
CA LEU A 25 4.23 15.25 -5.11
C LEU A 25 4.28 15.98 -3.76
N TRP A 26 4.45 15.25 -2.65
CA TRP A 26 4.58 15.85 -1.32
C TRP A 26 5.86 16.65 -1.12
N CYS A 27 6.96 16.27 -1.78
CA CYS A 27 8.15 17.11 -1.85
C CYS A 27 7.86 18.44 -2.54
N LYS A 28 7.08 18.46 -3.63
CA LYS A 28 6.68 19.68 -4.33
C LYS A 28 5.74 20.55 -3.49
N THR A 29 4.77 19.95 -2.81
CA THR A 29 3.81 20.67 -1.95
C THR A 29 4.38 21.02 -0.57
N ARG A 30 5.64 20.65 -0.27
CA ARG A 30 6.31 20.80 1.04
C ARG A 30 5.52 20.16 2.18
N SER A 31 4.82 19.07 1.91
CA SER A 31 3.99 18.35 2.88
C SER A 31 4.84 17.36 3.67
N VAL A 32 5.46 17.84 4.77
CA VAL A 32 6.38 17.05 5.61
C VAL A 32 5.67 15.92 6.38
N VAL A 33 4.42 16.14 6.78
CA VAL A 33 3.61 15.15 7.53
C VAL A 33 3.44 13.85 6.72
N PRO A 34 2.82 13.84 5.53
CA PRO A 34 2.63 12.60 4.77
C PRO A 34 3.95 11.96 4.35
N LEU A 35 4.98 12.77 4.06
CA LEU A 35 6.35 12.30 3.80
C LEU A 35 6.92 11.49 4.96
N THR A 36 6.75 11.95 6.19
CA THR A 36 7.26 11.27 7.39
C THR A 36 6.55 9.92 7.62
N TYR A 37 5.24 9.87 7.37
CA TYR A 37 4.47 8.63 7.46
C TYR A 37 4.89 7.63 6.38
N LEU A 38 5.09 8.10 5.14
CA LEU A 38 5.54 7.26 4.04
C LEU A 38 6.94 6.68 4.32
N LEU A 39 7.90 7.54 4.70
CA LEU A 39 9.29 7.14 4.98
C LEU A 39 9.43 6.20 6.19
N ARG A 40 8.41 6.08 7.04
CA ARG A 40 8.41 5.14 8.15
C ARG A 40 8.21 3.69 7.71
N ALA A 41 7.52 3.49 6.58
CA ALA A 41 7.20 2.17 6.05
C ALA A 41 7.82 1.90 4.67
N TRP A 42 8.31 2.94 4.00
CA TRP A 42 8.99 2.90 2.71
C TRP A 42 10.44 3.40 2.87
N PRO A 43 11.44 2.84 2.19
CA PRO A 43 11.38 1.86 1.09
C PRO A 43 11.19 0.41 1.55
N LEU A 44 10.44 -0.36 0.75
CA LEU A 44 10.22 -1.80 0.95
C LEU A 44 11.53 -2.55 0.72
N MET A 45 12.34 -2.72 1.77
CA MET A 45 13.61 -3.48 1.68
C MET A 45 13.37 -4.97 1.40
N ASN A 46 12.21 -5.50 1.79
CA ASN A 46 11.79 -6.87 1.51
C ASN A 46 10.32 -6.86 1.09
N SER A 47 9.98 -7.63 0.05
CA SER A 47 8.63 -7.94 -0.46
C SER A 47 7.75 -8.73 0.52
N ASP A 48 8.06 -8.64 1.80
CA ASP A 48 7.45 -9.40 2.86
C ASP A 48 6.05 -8.83 3.18
N PRO A 49 5.04 -9.68 3.40
CA PRO A 49 3.70 -9.24 3.79
C PRO A 49 3.72 -8.40 5.08
N GLU A 50 4.69 -8.60 5.98
CA GLU A 50 4.80 -7.75 7.18
C GLU A 50 5.15 -6.29 6.81
N THR A 51 6.07 -6.09 5.86
CA THR A 51 6.48 -4.76 5.39
C THR A 51 5.32 -4.07 4.66
N LEU A 52 4.59 -4.80 3.82
CA LEU A 52 3.37 -4.31 3.17
C LEU A 52 2.29 -3.96 4.21
N GLY A 53 2.11 -4.78 5.26
CA GLY A 53 1.17 -4.50 6.35
C GLY A 53 1.50 -3.22 7.12
N ARG A 54 2.79 -2.96 7.34
CA ARG A 54 3.26 -1.69 7.93
C ARG A 54 2.98 -0.50 7.02
N LEU A 55 3.18 -0.65 5.71
CA LEU A 55 2.85 0.38 4.72
C LEU A 55 1.35 0.68 4.70
N GLY A 56 0.50 -0.35 4.62
CA GLY A 56 -0.95 -0.19 4.66
C GLY A 56 -1.43 0.49 5.95
N THR A 57 -0.84 0.14 7.09
CA THR A 57 -1.14 0.79 8.38
C THR A 57 -0.74 2.27 8.39
N ALA A 58 0.46 2.60 7.89
CA ALA A 58 0.94 3.98 7.80
C ALA A 58 0.06 4.83 6.87
N LEU A 59 -0.36 4.30 5.72
CA LEU A 59 -1.26 4.97 4.78
C LEU A 59 -2.65 5.16 5.38
N ARG A 60 -3.16 4.18 6.12
CA ARG A 60 -4.45 4.28 6.81
C ARG A 60 -4.41 5.35 7.91
N ASP A 61 -3.30 5.47 8.63
CA ASP A 61 -3.08 6.54 9.61
C ASP A 61 -2.95 7.91 8.95
N LEU A 62 -2.25 7.99 7.82
CA LEU A 62 -2.16 9.21 7.01
C LEU A 62 -3.55 9.63 6.52
N ARG A 63 -4.35 8.68 6.01
CA ARG A 63 -5.73 8.89 5.58
C ARG A 63 -6.58 9.47 6.71
N ARG A 64 -6.51 8.90 7.92
CA ARG A 64 -7.23 9.41 9.09
C ARG A 64 -6.86 10.85 9.45
N GLN A 65 -5.60 11.22 9.31
CA GLN A 65 -5.14 12.59 9.58
C GLN A 65 -5.51 13.58 8.46
N HIS A 66 -5.54 13.12 7.21
CA HIS A 66 -5.83 13.95 6.03
C HIS A 66 -7.33 14.04 5.67
N VAL A 67 -8.23 13.32 6.36
CA VAL A 67 -9.70 13.44 6.19
C VAL A 67 -10.20 14.88 6.34
N HIS A 68 -9.46 15.76 7.00
CA HIS A 68 -9.83 17.17 7.16
C HIS A 68 -9.36 18.12 6.04
N ASN A 69 -8.62 17.62 5.04
CA ASN A 69 -8.12 18.42 3.91
C ASN A 69 -8.41 17.73 2.57
N SER A 70 -9.68 17.37 2.36
CA SER A 70 -10.16 16.38 1.39
C SER A 70 -10.21 16.82 -0.09
N ASN A 71 -9.46 17.85 -0.49
CA ASN A 71 -9.52 18.38 -1.87
C ASN A 71 -8.22 18.18 -2.67
N ASP A 72 -7.27 17.42 -2.15
CA ASP A 72 -5.99 17.18 -2.81
C ASP A 72 -6.01 15.89 -3.63
N ALA A 73 -5.62 15.99 -4.91
CA ALA A 73 -5.43 14.83 -5.79
C ALA A 73 -4.49 13.77 -5.19
N SER A 74 -3.52 14.19 -4.37
CA SER A 74 -2.64 13.30 -3.62
C SER A 74 -3.36 12.38 -2.62
N PHE A 75 -4.53 12.78 -2.13
CA PHE A 75 -5.30 11.95 -1.19
C PHE A 75 -5.99 10.77 -1.90
N GLN A 76 -6.44 10.99 -3.14
CA GLN A 76 -7.01 9.92 -3.96
C GLN A 76 -5.97 8.83 -4.24
N GLU A 77 -4.76 9.24 -4.62
CA GLU A 77 -3.62 8.33 -4.84
C GLU A 77 -3.22 7.57 -3.56
N VAL A 78 -3.31 8.19 -2.38
CA VAL A 78 -3.10 7.50 -1.09
C VAL A 78 -4.15 6.43 -0.84
N CYS A 79 -5.42 6.72 -1.14
CA CYS A 79 -6.50 5.76 -0.98
C CYS A 79 -6.27 4.56 -1.91
N GLU A 80 -5.98 4.81 -3.19
CA GLU A 80 -5.67 3.77 -4.18
C GLU A 80 -4.47 2.92 -3.75
N LEU A 81 -3.38 3.55 -3.31
CA LEU A 81 -2.21 2.85 -2.79
C LEU A 81 -2.56 1.96 -1.58
N SER A 82 -3.38 2.47 -0.66
CA SER A 82 -3.84 1.71 0.51
C SER A 82 -4.67 0.50 0.10
N ASP A 83 -5.57 0.65 -0.87
CA ASP A 83 -6.42 -0.43 -1.36
C ASP A 83 -5.60 -1.49 -2.10
N CYS A 84 -4.63 -1.10 -2.93
CA CYS A 84 -3.69 -2.04 -3.58
C CYS A 84 -2.87 -2.85 -2.56
N VAL A 85 -2.38 -2.19 -1.50
CA VAL A 85 -1.64 -2.88 -0.43
C VAL A 85 -2.54 -3.87 0.31
N GLU A 86 -3.78 -3.47 0.61
CA GLU A 86 -4.76 -4.34 1.30
C GLU A 86 -5.17 -5.52 0.42
N GLU A 87 -5.32 -5.35 -0.89
CA GLU A 87 -5.60 -6.43 -1.83
C GLU A 87 -4.45 -7.45 -1.91
N LEU A 88 -3.20 -6.97 -1.86
CA LEU A 88 -2.00 -7.81 -1.80
C LEU A 88 -1.83 -8.55 -0.46
N LEU A 89 -2.31 -7.95 0.63
CA LEU A 89 -2.29 -8.52 1.98
C LEU A 89 -3.49 -9.40 2.26
N ALA A 90 -4.60 -9.17 1.57
CA ALA A 90 -5.77 -10.02 1.65
C ALA A 90 -5.27 -11.42 1.36
N PRO A 91 -5.52 -12.39 2.26
CA PRO A 91 -5.14 -13.76 1.99
C PRO A 91 -5.80 -14.09 0.66
N SER A 92 -5.02 -14.34 -0.39
CA SER A 92 -5.54 -14.88 -1.64
C SER A 92 -6.29 -16.11 -1.20
N SER A 93 -7.62 -16.01 -1.13
CA SER A 93 -8.42 -16.99 -0.42
C SER A 93 -8.06 -18.34 -1.02
N PRO A 94 -7.38 -19.25 -0.30
CA PRO A 94 -7.33 -20.60 -0.80
C PRO A 94 -8.76 -21.07 -0.66
N SER A 95 -9.44 -21.20 -1.80
CA SER A 95 -10.59 -22.08 -1.95
C SER A 95 -10.22 -23.46 -1.42
N THR A 96 -10.24 -23.65 -0.10
CA THR A 96 -10.08 -24.92 0.59
C THR A 96 -10.53 -24.76 2.04
N TRP A 97 -11.81 -24.49 2.26
CA TRP A 97 -12.53 -25.33 3.23
C TRP A 97 -13.28 -26.37 2.42
N VAL A 98 -12.51 -27.38 2.02
CA VAL A 98 -13.02 -28.72 1.75
C VAL A 98 -13.84 -29.16 2.96
N MET A 99 -14.99 -29.74 2.67
CA MET A 99 -15.75 -30.66 3.50
C MET A 99 -15.00 -31.21 4.73
N SER A 100 -15.57 -30.96 5.90
CA SER A 100 -15.55 -31.88 7.05
C SER A 100 -16.86 -31.55 7.76
N GLY A 101 -17.97 -32.26 7.55
CA GLY A 101 -18.07 -33.70 7.58
C GLY A 101 -17.90 -34.16 9.02
N TRP A 102 -18.95 -34.00 9.83
CA TRP A 102 -19.58 -34.99 10.73
C TRP A 102 -20.96 -34.48 11.14
#